data_AF-A0A4S9EBQ5-F1
#
_entry.id   AF-A0A4S9EBQ5-F1
#
_cell.length_a   1.000
_cell.length_b   1.000
_cell.length_c   1.000
_cell.angle_alpha   90.00
_cell.angle_beta   90.00
_cell.angle_gamma   90.00
#
_symmetry.space_group_name_H-M   'P 1'
#
loop_
_entity.id
_entity.type
_entity.pdbx_description
1 polymer ?
#
loop_
_entity_poly.entity_id
_entity_poly.type
_entity_poly.pdbx_seq_one_letter_code
_entity_poly.pdbx_strand_id
1 'polypeptide(L)'
;MHFARNSALAGLVVIPLAAAQTYTTCNPMEKTCPNDVGLDSASFACDFTKGKSALASWSAASGTTLTYDGTKGAQFVINGKTQAPTISSDFYIFFGKVEVTMQAAPGTGIVSSMVLQSEDLDEIDWEWLGGDTTQAQTNYFGKGNTTSYDRGTYQSVSSPQTVMHTYAFDWTKDQVQWLIDGVVVRTLKYADAVGGKNFPQTPMRLKLGNWIAGDPDTNAKGTIEWAGGETDFSKVPFTMYVQSVSVTNYNPAKEYNWSDKTGSYESIKLIDGTSSGSSSSSSSSSSSKSGSSGSASKSATASVKSTAVISNSANTVAPTSSISVRKAQAQGSAAVVNSSNSSSTSTASTLSSVISSVSASATSAAASKSSSHSSSSSSATSSQPAEQTANAGVSNTVATGLVSIIGAAMAYFIL
;
A
#
# COMPACT_ATOMS: atom_id res chain seq x y z
N MET A 1 15.71 42.35 33.35
CA MET A 1 15.58 41.24 32.37
C MET A 1 14.58 40.24 32.94
N HIS A 2 13.40 40.05 32.32
CA HIS A 2 12.53 38.90 32.61
C HIS A 2 11.74 38.57 31.34
N PHE A 3 11.69 37.29 30.98
CA PHE A 3 10.92 36.79 29.83
C PHE A 3 9.48 36.51 30.26
N ALA A 4 8.50 37.13 29.59
CA ALA A 4 7.11 36.68 29.66
C ALA A 4 6.93 35.49 28.71
N ARG A 5 6.33 34.39 29.20
CA ARG A 5 6.05 33.19 28.42
C ARG A 5 4.64 33.27 27.84
N ASN A 6 4.53 33.49 26.52
CA ASN A 6 3.24 33.37 25.84
C ASN A 6 2.87 31.89 25.71
N SER A 7 1.92 31.42 26.52
CA SER A 7 1.27 30.12 26.33
C SER A 7 0.27 30.22 25.17
N ALA A 8 0.66 29.76 23.98
CA ALA A 8 -0.29 29.53 22.90
C ALA A 8 -1.19 28.33 23.22
N LEU A 9 -2.50 28.47 23.07
CA LEU A 9 -3.40 27.31 23.05
C LEU A 9 -3.12 26.51 21.77
N ALA A 10 -2.77 25.24 21.91
CA ALA A 10 -2.76 24.30 20.79
C ALA A 10 -4.21 24.01 20.37
N GLY A 11 -4.62 24.58 19.24
CA GLY A 11 -5.92 24.31 18.63
C GLY A 11 -6.02 22.89 18.06
N LEU A 12 -7.26 22.42 17.90
CA LEU A 12 -7.70 21.08 17.48
C LEU A 12 -6.72 20.25 16.63
N VAL A 13 -6.68 18.95 16.96
CA VAL A 13 -6.04 17.90 16.14
C VAL A 13 -6.67 17.86 14.75
N VAL A 14 -5.90 18.26 13.73
CA VAL A 14 -6.15 17.85 12.34
C VAL A 14 -5.83 16.36 12.25
N ILE A 15 -6.81 15.54 11.88
CA ILE A 15 -6.59 14.13 11.57
C ILE A 15 -6.07 14.08 10.12
N PRO A 16 -4.79 13.72 9.86
CA PRO A 16 -4.29 13.61 8.50
C PRO A 16 -4.93 12.40 7.82
N LEU A 17 -5.34 12.51 6.54
CA LEU A 17 -6.01 11.40 5.85
C LEU A 17 -5.11 10.17 5.64
N ALA A 18 -3.78 10.32 5.75
CA ALA A 18 -2.87 9.18 5.86
C ALA A 18 -3.29 8.21 6.98
N ALA A 19 -3.72 8.72 8.14
CA ALA A 19 -4.22 7.90 9.26
C ALA A 19 -5.66 7.39 9.06
N ALA A 20 -6.36 7.82 8.01
CA ALA A 20 -7.67 7.28 7.64
C ALA A 20 -7.56 5.99 6.79
N GLN A 21 -6.42 5.77 6.12
CA GLN A 21 -6.12 4.48 5.51
C GLN A 21 -5.66 3.44 6.54
N THR A 22 -4.89 3.85 7.54
CA THR A 22 -4.15 2.93 8.43
C THR A 22 -4.58 3.07 9.89
N TYR A 23 -5.57 2.25 10.29
CA TYR A 23 -6.17 2.30 11.62
C TYR A 23 -6.80 0.97 12.06
N THR A 24 -6.92 0.80 13.38
CA THR A 24 -7.68 -0.27 14.05
C THR A 24 -8.77 0.36 14.93
N THR A 25 -9.88 -0.34 15.13
CA THR A 25 -10.85 -0.01 16.20
C THR A 25 -10.55 -0.78 17.49
N CYS A 26 -9.79 -1.88 17.40
CA CYS A 26 -9.46 -2.76 18.50
C CYS A 26 -8.03 -3.29 18.42
N ASN A 27 -7.06 -2.55 19.00
CA ASN A 27 -5.68 -3.03 19.11
C ASN A 27 -5.56 -4.18 20.13
N PRO A 28 -5.16 -5.41 19.73
CA PRO A 28 -5.07 -6.56 20.62
C PRO A 28 -4.00 -6.44 21.71
N MET A 29 -2.95 -5.64 21.49
CA MET A 29 -1.90 -5.39 22.50
C MET A 29 -2.43 -4.55 23.67
N GLU A 30 -3.47 -3.74 23.45
CA GLU A 30 -4.07 -2.90 24.49
C GLU A 30 -5.18 -3.61 25.25
N LYS A 31 -6.04 -4.36 24.55
CA LYS A 31 -7.33 -4.88 25.05
C LYS A 31 -7.71 -6.17 24.32
N THR A 32 -8.57 -6.98 24.93
CA THR A 32 -9.12 -8.16 24.25
C THR A 32 -10.06 -7.72 23.13
N CYS A 33 -9.90 -8.32 21.97
CA CYS A 33 -10.64 -8.01 20.75
C CYS A 33 -11.39 -9.25 20.23
N PRO A 34 -12.35 -9.09 19.30
CA PRO A 34 -12.83 -10.21 18.48
C PRO A 34 -11.66 -10.89 17.76
N ASN A 35 -11.84 -12.15 17.39
CA ASN A 35 -10.87 -12.82 16.52
C ASN A 35 -10.93 -12.23 15.11
N ASP A 36 -9.78 -12.19 14.41
CA ASP A 36 -9.72 -11.75 13.02
C ASP A 36 -10.34 -12.83 12.12
N VAL A 37 -11.27 -12.48 11.23
CA VAL A 37 -11.89 -13.43 10.30
C VAL A 37 -10.83 -13.92 9.31
N GLY A 38 -10.55 -15.22 9.29
CA GLY A 38 -9.50 -15.81 8.47
C GLY A 38 -9.96 -16.21 7.08
N LEU A 39 -9.03 -16.20 6.12
CA LEU A 39 -9.23 -16.89 4.85
C LEU A 39 -9.11 -18.41 5.06
N ASP A 40 -10.25 -19.08 5.19
CA ASP A 40 -10.44 -20.54 5.32
C ASP A 40 -10.15 -21.30 4.00
N SER A 41 -9.05 -20.92 3.34
CA SER A 41 -8.56 -21.49 2.09
C SER A 41 -7.08 -21.18 1.91
N ALA A 42 -6.34 -22.11 1.30
CA ALA A 42 -4.96 -21.86 0.87
C ALA A 42 -4.86 -20.82 -0.26
N SER A 43 -5.96 -20.56 -0.99
CA SER A 43 -5.99 -19.58 -2.08
C SER A 43 -7.31 -18.82 -2.21
N PHE A 44 -7.21 -17.58 -2.67
CA PHE A 44 -8.31 -16.72 -3.09
C PHE A 44 -7.91 -15.98 -4.37
N ALA A 45 -8.86 -15.77 -5.27
CA ALA A 45 -8.66 -15.02 -6.50
C ALA A 45 -9.88 -14.15 -6.80
N CYS A 46 -9.63 -12.90 -7.16
CA CYS A 46 -10.63 -11.90 -7.51
C CYS A 46 -10.31 -11.31 -8.89
N ASP A 47 -11.32 -11.25 -9.76
CA ASP A 47 -11.21 -10.68 -11.10
C ASP A 47 -12.25 -9.55 -11.24
N PHE A 48 -11.78 -8.32 -11.08
CA PHE A 48 -12.64 -7.14 -11.11
C PHE A 48 -13.16 -6.79 -12.51
N THR A 49 -12.66 -7.42 -13.59
CA THR A 49 -13.27 -7.27 -14.93
C THR A 49 -14.70 -7.85 -14.97
N LYS A 50 -15.05 -8.68 -13.98
CA LYS A 50 -16.41 -9.22 -13.80
C LYS A 50 -17.38 -8.22 -13.13
N GLY A 51 -16.91 -7.02 -12.78
CA GLY A 51 -17.73 -5.95 -12.25
C GLY A 51 -18.09 -6.13 -10.77
N LYS A 52 -19.21 -5.56 -10.34
CA LYS A 52 -19.62 -5.47 -8.93
C LYS A 52 -19.71 -6.82 -8.19
N SER A 53 -19.91 -7.94 -8.88
CA SER A 53 -19.90 -9.29 -8.27
C SER A 53 -18.54 -9.68 -7.67
N ALA A 54 -17.45 -9.06 -8.13
CA ALA A 54 -16.10 -9.27 -7.59
C ALA A 54 -15.94 -8.75 -6.13
N LEU A 55 -16.81 -7.85 -5.65
CA LEU A 55 -16.80 -7.37 -4.27
C LEU A 55 -17.43 -8.33 -3.24
N ALA A 56 -17.72 -9.59 -3.60
CA ALA A 56 -18.36 -10.56 -2.70
C ALA A 56 -17.52 -11.02 -1.49
N SER A 57 -16.32 -10.45 -1.29
CA SER A 57 -15.44 -10.67 -0.13
C SER A 57 -14.67 -9.39 0.22
N TRP A 58 -15.26 -8.23 -0.05
CA TRP A 58 -14.66 -6.91 0.11
C TRP A 58 -15.64 -5.89 0.70
N SER A 59 -15.30 -5.37 1.86
CA SER A 59 -15.96 -4.20 2.47
C SER A 59 -15.43 -2.90 1.86
N ALA A 60 -16.32 -1.97 1.55
CA ALA A 60 -15.97 -0.64 1.07
C ALA A 60 -16.02 0.39 2.20
N ALA A 61 -15.02 1.27 2.29
CA ALA A 61 -15.00 2.34 3.29
C ALA A 61 -16.08 3.39 3.01
N SER A 62 -16.59 4.06 4.05
CA SER A 62 -17.65 5.07 3.94
C SER A 62 -17.34 6.13 2.87
N GLY A 63 -18.31 6.40 1.98
CA GLY A 63 -18.14 7.31 0.84
C GLY A 63 -17.48 6.67 -0.40
N THR A 64 -16.96 5.44 -0.32
CA THR A 64 -16.42 4.73 -1.48
C THR A 64 -17.54 4.28 -2.42
N THR A 65 -17.40 4.60 -3.70
CA THR A 65 -18.18 4.01 -4.80
C THR A 65 -17.21 3.61 -5.90
N LEU A 66 -17.19 2.33 -6.27
CA LEU A 66 -16.37 1.82 -7.36
C LEU A 66 -17.20 1.68 -8.63
N THR A 67 -16.68 2.22 -9.73
CA THR A 67 -17.07 1.90 -11.10
C THR A 67 -16.14 0.83 -11.68
N TYR A 68 -16.44 0.32 -12.88
CA TYR A 68 -15.73 -0.83 -13.45
C TYR A 68 -15.44 -0.66 -14.94
N ASP A 69 -14.25 -1.05 -15.35
CA ASP A 69 -13.80 -1.19 -16.72
C ASP A 69 -13.77 -2.69 -17.10
N GLY A 70 -14.32 -3.04 -18.26
CA GLY A 70 -14.38 -4.44 -18.71
C GLY A 70 -13.02 -5.08 -19.04
N THR A 71 -11.95 -4.28 -19.09
CA THR A 71 -10.56 -4.73 -19.32
C THR A 71 -9.66 -4.43 -18.12
N LYS A 72 -9.81 -3.27 -17.49
CA LYS A 72 -8.96 -2.79 -16.38
C LYS A 72 -9.51 -3.07 -14.97
N GLY A 73 -10.73 -3.57 -14.85
CA GLY A 73 -11.35 -3.93 -13.57
C GLY A 73 -11.85 -2.73 -12.77
N ALA A 74 -11.69 -2.77 -11.44
CA ALA A 74 -12.26 -1.82 -10.51
C ALA A 74 -11.58 -0.44 -10.63
N GLN A 75 -12.39 0.61 -10.63
CA GLN A 75 -11.97 2.00 -10.79
C GLN A 75 -12.10 2.76 -9.45
N PHE A 76 -10.96 3.21 -8.91
CA PHE A 76 -10.87 3.99 -7.69
C PHE A 76 -10.76 5.47 -8.06
N VAL A 77 -11.92 6.09 -8.34
CA VAL A 77 -12.01 7.41 -8.97
C VAL A 77 -12.11 8.56 -7.95
N ILE A 78 -11.22 9.54 -8.07
CA ILE A 78 -11.27 10.84 -7.38
C ILE A 78 -11.73 11.91 -8.38
N ASN A 79 -12.89 12.50 -8.13
CA ASN A 79 -13.45 13.65 -8.87
C ASN A 79 -13.42 14.96 -8.06
N GLY A 80 -12.99 14.94 -6.79
CA GLY A 80 -12.96 16.13 -5.94
C GLY A 80 -12.41 15.86 -4.53
N LYS A 81 -12.23 16.94 -3.75
CA LYS A 81 -11.51 16.95 -2.45
C LYS A 81 -11.96 15.94 -1.39
N THR A 82 -13.21 15.50 -1.41
CA THR A 82 -13.80 14.66 -0.35
C THR A 82 -13.74 13.16 -0.62
N GLN A 83 -12.96 12.71 -1.62
CA GLN A 83 -12.94 11.31 -2.06
C GLN A 83 -11.61 10.62 -1.76
N ALA A 84 -11.68 9.51 -1.03
CA ALA A 84 -10.60 8.55 -0.84
C ALA A 84 -11.12 7.11 -1.03
N PRO A 85 -11.60 6.73 -2.23
CA PRO A 85 -12.20 5.42 -2.49
C PRO A 85 -11.26 4.29 -2.04
N THR A 86 -11.73 3.46 -1.12
CA THR A 86 -10.94 2.40 -0.47
C THR A 86 -11.81 1.17 -0.21
N ILE A 87 -11.29 -0.02 -0.51
CA ILE A 87 -11.87 -1.31 -0.12
C ILE A 87 -10.89 -2.07 0.77
N SER A 88 -11.40 -3.04 1.52
CA SER A 88 -10.61 -3.97 2.33
C SER A 88 -11.19 -5.37 2.24
N SER A 89 -10.34 -6.40 2.23
CA SER A 89 -10.81 -7.78 2.26
C SER A 89 -11.58 -8.05 3.57
N ASP A 90 -12.69 -8.80 3.46
CA ASP A 90 -13.50 -9.20 4.63
C ASP A 90 -12.77 -10.24 5.51
N PHE A 91 -11.68 -10.80 4.98
CA PHE A 91 -10.80 -11.77 5.63
C PHE A 91 -9.37 -11.23 5.80
N TYR A 92 -8.62 -11.87 6.69
CA TYR A 92 -7.20 -11.70 6.94
C TYR A 92 -6.44 -12.95 6.46
N ILE A 93 -5.17 -12.78 6.12
CA ILE A 93 -4.19 -13.86 5.93
C ILE A 93 -3.11 -13.79 7.00
N PHE A 94 -2.45 -14.91 7.28
CA PHE A 94 -1.39 -14.97 8.29
C PHE A 94 -0.15 -15.61 7.67
N PHE A 95 0.77 -14.76 7.21
CA PHE A 95 1.78 -15.08 6.19
C PHE A 95 1.15 -15.53 4.86
N GLY A 96 1.82 -15.24 3.75
CA GLY A 96 1.27 -15.53 2.42
C GLY A 96 1.92 -14.75 1.31
N LYS A 97 1.50 -15.08 0.08
CA LYS A 97 1.78 -14.27 -1.11
C LYS A 97 0.51 -13.52 -1.52
N VAL A 98 0.64 -12.24 -1.83
CA VAL A 98 -0.44 -11.38 -2.31
C VAL A 98 0.02 -10.70 -3.57
N GLU A 99 -0.74 -10.83 -4.65
CA GLU A 99 -0.41 -10.29 -5.98
C GLU A 99 -1.60 -9.48 -6.50
N VAL A 100 -1.35 -8.26 -6.98
CA VAL A 100 -2.37 -7.31 -7.43
C VAL A 100 -1.95 -6.74 -8.78
N THR A 101 -2.73 -7.01 -9.83
CA THR A 101 -2.48 -6.43 -11.16
C THR A 101 -3.22 -5.11 -11.25
N MET A 102 -2.47 -4.00 -11.30
CA MET A 102 -3.03 -2.64 -11.22
C MET A 102 -2.23 -1.59 -12.00
N GLN A 103 -2.90 -0.47 -12.26
CA GLN A 103 -2.37 0.77 -12.82
C GLN A 103 -2.70 1.89 -11.83
N ALA A 104 -1.69 2.64 -11.41
CA ALA A 104 -1.83 3.73 -10.45
C ALA A 104 -2.60 4.93 -11.04
N ALA A 105 -3.13 5.78 -10.17
CA ALA A 105 -3.73 7.06 -10.57
C ALA A 105 -2.65 8.08 -10.97
N PRO A 106 -2.85 8.87 -12.05
CA PRO A 106 -2.06 10.05 -12.32
C PRO A 106 -2.49 11.24 -11.43
N GLY A 107 -1.61 12.23 -11.27
CA GLY A 107 -1.90 13.50 -10.61
C GLY A 107 -0.93 13.82 -9.46
N THR A 108 -0.40 15.04 -9.41
CA THR A 108 0.40 15.54 -8.29
C THR A 108 -0.41 15.47 -6.99
N GLY A 109 0.20 14.99 -5.90
CA GLY A 109 -0.48 14.86 -4.61
C GLY A 109 -1.54 13.74 -4.52
N ILE A 110 -1.83 13.05 -5.63
CA ILE A 110 -2.68 11.85 -5.63
C ILE A 110 -1.81 10.64 -5.32
N VAL A 111 -2.33 9.73 -4.50
CA VAL A 111 -1.61 8.53 -4.09
C VAL A 111 -2.51 7.31 -4.25
N SER A 112 -1.99 6.30 -4.94
CA SER A 112 -2.59 4.96 -5.01
C SER A 112 -1.89 4.05 -4.01
N SER A 113 -2.64 3.16 -3.37
CA SER A 113 -2.19 2.41 -2.20
C SER A 113 -2.60 0.94 -2.27
N MET A 114 -1.66 0.06 -1.93
CA MET A 114 -1.88 -1.37 -1.70
C MET A 114 -1.23 -1.74 -0.37
N VAL A 115 -2.04 -2.04 0.64
CA VAL A 115 -1.60 -2.19 2.03
C VAL A 115 -2.08 -3.51 2.61
N LEU A 116 -1.17 -4.30 3.19
CA LEU A 116 -1.53 -5.31 4.19
C LEU A 116 -1.44 -4.66 5.57
N GLN A 117 -2.48 -4.79 6.38
CA GLN A 117 -2.53 -4.23 7.74
C GLN A 117 -3.23 -5.17 8.74
N SER A 118 -2.67 -5.24 9.96
CA SER A 118 -3.21 -5.97 11.11
C SER A 118 -3.98 -5.06 12.08
N GLU A 119 -4.61 -5.65 13.10
CA GLU A 119 -5.20 -4.88 14.20
C GLU A 119 -4.18 -4.37 15.24
N ASP A 120 -2.95 -4.90 15.31
CA ASP A 120 -1.90 -4.27 16.13
C ASP A 120 -1.10 -3.18 15.38
N LEU A 121 -1.44 -2.93 14.11
CA LEU A 121 -0.76 -1.99 13.19
C LEU A 121 0.67 -2.43 12.80
N ASP A 122 0.88 -3.73 12.69
CA ASP A 122 1.84 -4.27 11.71
C ASP A 122 1.31 -4.01 10.29
N GLU A 123 2.21 -3.64 9.37
CA GLU A 123 1.85 -3.09 8.05
C GLU A 123 2.92 -3.36 7.00
N ILE A 124 2.50 -3.72 5.78
CA ILE A 124 3.36 -3.83 4.58
C ILE A 124 2.63 -3.11 3.43
N ASP A 125 3.30 -2.17 2.77
CA ASP A 125 2.65 -1.33 1.76
C ASP A 125 3.42 -1.23 0.41
N TRP A 126 2.65 -0.77 -0.58
CA TRP A 126 3.08 -0.16 -1.83
C TRP A 126 2.31 1.15 -2.02
N GLU A 127 3.02 2.26 -2.23
CA GLU A 127 2.42 3.58 -2.50
C GLU A 127 2.94 4.14 -3.84
N TRP A 128 2.04 4.53 -4.74
CA TRP A 128 2.37 5.19 -6.01
C TRP A 128 1.95 6.64 -5.99
N LEU A 129 2.92 7.53 -6.18
CA LEU A 129 2.68 8.96 -6.28
C LEU A 129 2.27 9.30 -7.72
N GLY A 130 1.09 9.90 -7.93
CA GLY A 130 0.56 10.15 -9.27
C GLY A 130 1.34 11.18 -10.09
N GLY A 131 2.29 11.89 -9.47
CA GLY A 131 3.25 12.77 -10.13
C GLY A 131 4.57 12.11 -10.56
N ASP A 132 4.90 10.91 -10.07
CA ASP A 132 6.17 10.22 -10.35
C ASP A 132 5.98 9.01 -11.26
N THR A 133 6.37 9.14 -12.52
CA THR A 133 6.18 8.11 -13.55
C THR A 133 7.29 7.06 -13.61
N THR A 134 8.19 7.02 -12.62
CA THR A 134 9.45 6.25 -12.70
C THR A 134 9.69 5.26 -11.56
N GLN A 135 8.92 5.35 -10.48
CA GLN A 135 9.11 4.53 -9.29
C GLN A 135 7.82 4.37 -8.46
N ALA A 136 7.84 3.37 -7.58
CA ALA A 136 6.83 3.11 -6.56
C ALA A 136 7.51 3.04 -5.19
N GLN A 137 6.90 3.58 -4.14
CA GLN A 137 7.41 3.43 -2.79
C GLN A 137 7.00 2.09 -2.22
N THR A 138 7.93 1.45 -1.50
CA THR A 138 7.65 0.34 -0.58
C THR A 138 7.91 0.83 0.83
N ASN A 139 7.07 0.52 1.79
CA ASN A 139 7.28 0.85 3.19
C ASN A 139 6.69 -0.25 4.10
N TYR A 140 6.96 -0.14 5.41
CA TYR A 140 6.44 -1.06 6.42
C TYR A 140 6.37 -0.40 7.80
N PHE A 141 5.42 -0.84 8.62
CA PHE A 141 5.35 -0.51 10.05
C PHE A 141 5.22 -1.79 10.87
N GLY A 142 5.68 -1.73 12.11
CA GLY A 142 5.41 -2.78 13.10
C GLY A 142 4.80 -2.15 14.34
N LYS A 143 3.73 -2.72 14.87
CA LYS A 143 3.02 -2.26 16.07
C LYS A 143 2.69 -0.76 16.08
N GLY A 144 2.33 -0.19 14.93
CA GLY A 144 2.03 1.24 14.75
C GLY A 144 3.20 2.18 15.03
N ASN A 145 4.43 1.67 15.07
CA ASN A 145 5.60 2.39 15.56
C ASN A 145 6.08 3.46 14.56
N THR A 146 5.58 4.68 14.69
CA THR A 146 5.93 5.86 13.85
C THR A 146 7.15 6.64 14.34
N THR A 147 7.98 6.09 15.25
CA THR A 147 9.17 6.79 15.77
C THR A 147 10.27 7.09 14.74
N SER A 148 10.17 6.51 13.53
CA SER A 148 11.01 6.83 12.38
C SER A 148 10.24 6.55 11.08
N TYR A 149 10.59 7.32 10.04
CA TYR A 149 10.03 7.25 8.68
C TYR A 149 11.08 6.83 7.63
N ASP A 150 12.25 6.35 8.07
CA ASP A 150 13.38 5.88 7.24
C ASP A 150 13.12 4.52 6.54
N ARG A 151 11.94 3.94 6.72
CA ARG A 151 11.56 2.62 6.21
C ARG A 151 11.03 2.66 4.78
N GLY A 152 10.65 3.83 4.28
CA GLY A 152 10.27 4.03 2.89
C GLY A 152 11.46 3.80 1.96
N THR A 153 11.26 3.05 0.88
CA THR A 153 12.30 2.83 -0.15
C THR A 153 11.64 2.74 -1.52
N TYR A 154 12.05 3.62 -2.44
CA TYR A 154 11.52 3.66 -3.79
C TYR A 154 12.16 2.58 -4.67
N GLN A 155 11.34 1.98 -5.54
CA GLN A 155 11.71 0.91 -6.47
C GLN A 155 11.32 1.34 -7.88
N SER A 156 12.24 1.21 -8.85
CA SER A 156 12.00 1.67 -10.22
C SER A 156 10.93 0.84 -10.93
N VAL A 157 9.97 1.51 -11.57
CA VAL A 157 8.92 0.90 -12.41
C VAL A 157 8.53 1.85 -13.54
N SER A 158 8.33 1.33 -14.75
CA SER A 158 8.19 2.14 -15.96
C SER A 158 6.74 2.58 -16.21
N SER A 159 6.41 3.83 -15.94
CA SER A 159 5.08 4.43 -16.20
C SER A 159 3.91 3.75 -15.47
N PRO A 160 3.95 3.58 -14.13
CA PRO A 160 2.93 2.85 -13.38
C PRO A 160 1.52 3.47 -13.45
N GLN A 161 1.40 4.75 -13.86
CA GLN A 161 0.12 5.44 -14.07
C GLN A 161 -0.47 5.23 -15.48
N THR A 162 0.21 4.52 -16.39
CA THR A 162 -0.29 4.23 -17.75
C THR A 162 -0.17 2.76 -18.16
N VAL A 163 0.72 2.00 -17.51
CA VAL A 163 0.94 0.56 -17.72
C VAL A 163 0.34 -0.22 -16.55
N MET A 164 -0.28 -1.37 -16.85
CA MET A 164 -0.68 -2.36 -15.84
C MET A 164 0.53 -3.20 -15.45
N HIS A 165 0.84 -3.25 -14.16
CA HIS A 165 1.90 -4.09 -13.58
C HIS A 165 1.30 -4.99 -12.50
N THR A 166 1.93 -6.14 -12.25
CA THR A 166 1.58 -7.03 -11.13
C THR A 166 2.53 -6.77 -9.97
N TYR A 167 2.02 -6.12 -8.94
CA TYR A 167 2.76 -5.87 -7.70
C TYR A 167 2.45 -6.94 -6.69
N ALA A 168 3.44 -7.34 -5.90
CA ALA A 168 3.24 -8.39 -4.91
C ALA A 168 4.02 -8.19 -3.62
N PHE A 169 3.51 -8.84 -2.58
CA PHE A 169 4.22 -9.19 -1.36
C PHE A 169 4.38 -10.71 -1.30
N ASP A 170 5.56 -11.21 -0.95
CA ASP A 170 5.74 -12.57 -0.42
C ASP A 170 6.22 -12.45 1.03
N TRP A 171 5.32 -12.76 1.96
CA TRP A 171 5.46 -12.45 3.38
C TRP A 171 5.51 -13.74 4.19
N THR A 172 6.65 -13.91 4.87
CA THR A 172 6.95 -15.04 5.75
C THR A 172 7.42 -14.51 7.10
N LYS A 173 7.43 -15.36 8.13
CA LYS A 173 8.00 -15.01 9.45
C LYS A 173 9.47 -14.59 9.41
N ASP A 174 10.22 -15.02 8.38
CA ASP A 174 11.66 -14.81 8.27
C ASP A 174 12.00 -13.57 7.42
N GLN A 175 11.16 -13.23 6.45
CA GLN A 175 11.31 -12.08 5.55
C GLN A 175 10.01 -11.64 4.85
N VAL A 176 9.95 -10.36 4.48
CA VAL A 176 9.04 -9.80 3.46
C VAL A 176 9.83 -9.57 2.18
N GLN A 177 9.28 -9.95 1.03
CA GLN A 177 9.75 -9.54 -0.29
C GLN A 177 8.68 -8.73 -1.02
N TRP A 178 9.10 -7.64 -1.66
CA TRP A 178 8.26 -6.86 -2.58
C TRP A 178 8.68 -7.19 -4.00
N LEU A 179 7.71 -7.46 -4.88
CA LEU A 179 7.94 -7.86 -6.26
C LEU A 179 7.17 -6.97 -7.25
N ILE A 180 7.75 -6.74 -8.42
CA ILE A 180 7.11 -6.11 -9.57
C ILE A 180 7.24 -7.08 -10.76
N ASP A 181 6.12 -7.43 -11.39
CA ASP A 181 6.02 -8.39 -12.51
C ASP A 181 6.74 -9.73 -12.25
N GLY A 182 6.70 -10.18 -10.99
CA GLY A 182 7.35 -11.41 -10.51
C GLY A 182 8.84 -11.28 -10.17
N VAL A 183 9.45 -10.10 -10.33
CA VAL A 183 10.85 -9.82 -9.97
C VAL A 183 10.92 -9.20 -8.58
N VAL A 184 11.68 -9.80 -7.66
CA VAL A 184 11.94 -9.23 -6.32
C VAL A 184 12.76 -7.95 -6.46
N VAL A 185 12.24 -6.83 -5.95
CA VAL A 185 12.94 -5.52 -5.93
C VAL A 185 13.39 -5.11 -4.53
N ARG A 186 12.70 -5.57 -3.48
CA ARG A 186 13.09 -5.35 -2.08
C ARG A 186 12.96 -6.62 -1.26
N THR A 187 13.81 -6.79 -0.27
CA THR A 187 13.65 -7.77 0.82
C THR A 187 13.92 -7.09 2.16
N LEU A 188 13.08 -7.34 3.15
CA LEU A 188 13.26 -7.00 4.56
C LEU A 188 13.32 -8.31 5.35
N LYS A 189 14.41 -8.60 6.05
CA LYS A 189 14.47 -9.78 6.93
C LYS A 189 13.94 -9.41 8.32
N TYR A 190 13.47 -10.42 9.05
CA TYR A 190 13.04 -10.29 10.44
C TYR A 190 14.03 -9.49 11.30
N ALA A 191 15.32 -9.83 11.22
CA ALA A 191 16.38 -9.18 12.00
C ALA A 191 16.61 -7.69 11.62
N ASP A 192 16.37 -7.30 10.37
CA ASP A 192 16.60 -5.94 9.87
C ASP A 192 15.54 -4.96 10.45
N ALA A 193 14.33 -5.46 10.73
CA ALA A 193 13.21 -4.72 11.30
C ALA A 193 13.34 -4.53 12.83
N VAL A 194 14.41 -3.84 13.25
CA VAL A 194 14.75 -3.57 14.67
C VAL A 194 14.89 -4.87 15.49
N GLY A 195 15.56 -5.88 14.92
CA GLY A 195 15.74 -7.19 15.56
C GLY A 195 14.43 -7.97 15.73
N GLY A 196 13.49 -7.83 14.80
CA GLY A 196 12.16 -8.46 14.83
C GLY A 196 11.06 -7.63 15.47
N LYS A 197 11.40 -6.61 16.27
CA LYS A 197 10.42 -5.84 17.05
C LYS A 197 9.46 -5.02 16.21
N ASN A 198 9.90 -4.58 15.03
CA ASN A 198 9.07 -3.87 14.06
C ASN A 198 8.79 -4.72 12.81
N PHE A 199 9.02 -6.04 12.85
CA PHE A 199 8.73 -6.90 11.70
C PHE A 199 7.24 -7.19 11.62
N PRO A 200 6.58 -6.99 10.46
CA PRO A 200 5.17 -7.34 10.28
C PRO A 200 4.95 -8.84 10.43
N GLN A 201 4.21 -9.26 11.44
CA GLN A 201 4.17 -10.65 11.89
C GLN A 201 2.82 -11.13 12.44
N THR A 202 1.79 -10.29 12.42
CA THR A 202 0.43 -10.61 12.89
C THR A 202 -0.55 -10.68 11.70
N PRO A 203 -1.75 -11.28 11.82
CA PRO A 203 -2.66 -11.47 10.69
C PRO A 203 -3.03 -10.14 10.04
N MET A 204 -3.03 -10.10 8.70
CA MET A 204 -3.27 -8.88 7.93
C MET A 204 -4.36 -9.05 6.87
N ARG A 205 -5.20 -8.02 6.72
CA ARG A 205 -6.15 -7.87 5.62
C ARG A 205 -5.60 -6.95 4.54
N LEU A 206 -5.99 -7.21 3.29
CA LEU A 206 -5.57 -6.40 2.14
C LEU A 206 -6.51 -5.22 1.96
N LYS A 207 -5.95 -4.01 1.92
CA LYS A 207 -6.62 -2.74 1.66
C LYS A 207 -6.11 -2.19 0.32
N LEU A 208 -7.03 -1.72 -0.52
CA LEU A 208 -6.74 -1.14 -1.83
C LEU A 208 -7.47 0.20 -1.91
N GLY A 209 -6.80 1.28 -2.29
CA GLY A 209 -7.43 2.59 -2.35
C GLY A 209 -6.64 3.65 -3.10
N ASN A 210 -7.33 4.73 -3.42
CA ASN A 210 -6.77 5.92 -4.08
C ASN A 210 -7.18 7.14 -3.25
N TRP A 211 -6.23 8.00 -2.88
CA TRP A 211 -6.46 9.10 -1.94
C TRP A 211 -5.67 10.37 -2.30
N ILE A 212 -5.92 11.41 -1.52
CA ILE A 212 -5.42 12.76 -1.73
C ILE A 212 -4.47 13.10 -0.58
N ALA A 213 -3.18 13.01 -0.83
CA ALA A 213 -2.13 13.43 0.10
C ALA A 213 -1.76 14.91 -0.08
N GLY A 214 -1.91 15.44 -1.29
CA GLY A 214 -1.61 16.83 -1.68
C GLY A 214 -2.69 17.85 -1.38
N ASP A 215 -3.56 17.63 -0.39
CA ASP A 215 -4.59 18.61 -0.02
C ASP A 215 -4.15 19.48 1.18
N PRO A 216 -3.88 20.79 1.00
CA PRO A 216 -3.43 21.67 2.07
C PRO A 216 -4.49 21.98 3.13
N ASP A 217 -5.78 21.69 2.86
CA ASP A 217 -6.87 21.88 3.81
C ASP A 217 -6.95 20.74 4.84
N THR A 218 -6.38 19.57 4.55
CA THR A 218 -6.58 18.33 5.35
C THR A 218 -5.31 17.54 5.68
N ASN A 219 -4.19 17.76 4.99
CA ASN A 219 -2.94 17.03 5.21
C ASN A 219 -1.80 17.91 5.74
N ALA A 220 -0.83 17.30 6.42
CA ALA A 220 0.36 17.98 6.90
C ALA A 220 1.32 18.31 5.74
N LYS A 221 2.08 19.40 5.85
CA LYS A 221 3.02 19.84 4.80
C LYS A 221 4.00 18.76 4.34
N GLY A 222 4.52 17.94 5.26
CA GLY A 222 5.41 16.82 4.92
C GLY A 222 4.73 15.71 4.11
N THR A 223 3.43 15.50 4.28
CA THR A 223 2.62 14.56 3.48
C THR A 223 2.42 15.09 2.06
N ILE A 224 2.15 16.40 1.93
CA ILE A 224 2.00 17.09 0.65
C ILE A 224 3.34 17.12 -0.12
N GLU A 225 4.44 17.40 0.57
CA GLU A 225 5.80 17.39 0.02
C GLU A 225 6.23 15.98 -0.41
N TRP A 226 5.99 14.96 0.43
CA TRP A 226 6.20 13.55 0.08
C TRP A 226 5.43 13.14 -1.18
N ALA A 227 4.17 13.56 -1.32
CA ALA A 227 3.34 13.25 -2.48
C ALA A 227 3.63 14.10 -3.75
N GLY A 228 4.73 14.86 -3.74
CA GLY A 228 5.20 15.65 -4.88
C GLY A 228 4.55 17.02 -5.06
N GLY A 229 3.74 17.47 -4.09
CA GLY A 229 3.10 18.80 -4.08
C GLY A 229 1.58 18.78 -3.98
N GLU A 230 0.98 19.96 -4.12
CA GLU A 230 -0.47 20.15 -4.01
C GLU A 230 -1.25 19.56 -5.21
N THR A 231 -2.46 19.06 -4.94
CA THR A 231 -3.32 18.43 -5.95
C THR A 231 -4.09 19.45 -6.78
N ASP A 232 -3.82 19.46 -8.08
CA ASP A 232 -4.53 20.30 -9.05
C ASP A 232 -5.86 19.66 -9.48
N PHE A 233 -6.92 19.95 -8.73
CA PHE A 233 -8.28 19.47 -9.01
C PHE A 233 -8.89 19.93 -10.35
N SER A 234 -8.23 20.79 -11.14
CA SER A 234 -8.67 21.04 -12.52
C SER A 234 -8.42 19.86 -13.46
N LYS A 235 -7.60 18.88 -13.03
CA LYS A 235 -7.20 17.69 -13.81
C LYS A 235 -7.97 16.40 -13.47
N VAL A 236 -9.05 16.48 -12.69
CA VAL A 236 -9.92 15.32 -12.42
C VAL A 236 -10.58 14.78 -13.71
N PRO A 237 -10.89 13.48 -13.83
CA PRO A 237 -10.77 12.43 -12.82
C PRO A 237 -9.35 11.87 -12.65
N PHE A 238 -8.98 11.57 -11.40
CA PHE A 238 -7.80 10.76 -11.10
C PHE A 238 -8.26 9.34 -10.76
N THR A 239 -7.83 8.35 -11.56
CA THR A 239 -8.35 6.97 -11.46
C THR A 239 -7.22 5.96 -11.38
N MET A 240 -7.15 5.27 -10.25
CA MET A 240 -6.44 3.99 -10.12
C MET A 240 -7.33 2.86 -10.63
N TYR A 241 -6.72 1.86 -11.27
CA TYR A 241 -7.41 0.69 -11.80
C TYR A 241 -6.82 -0.58 -11.20
N VAL A 242 -7.66 -1.48 -10.67
CA VAL A 242 -7.22 -2.82 -10.24
C VAL A 242 -7.95 -3.87 -11.06
N GLN A 243 -7.19 -4.64 -11.86
CA GLN A 243 -7.73 -5.68 -12.73
C GLN A 243 -8.05 -6.94 -11.94
N SER A 244 -7.13 -7.39 -11.10
CA SER A 244 -7.22 -8.67 -10.38
C SER A 244 -6.41 -8.67 -9.09
N VAL A 245 -6.77 -9.59 -8.20
CA VAL A 245 -6.06 -9.90 -6.96
C VAL A 245 -5.94 -11.42 -6.85
N SER A 246 -4.76 -11.91 -6.51
CA SER A 246 -4.48 -13.31 -6.18
C SER A 246 -3.83 -13.38 -4.81
N VAL A 247 -4.28 -14.29 -3.96
CA VAL A 247 -3.81 -14.47 -2.58
C VAL A 247 -3.56 -15.95 -2.34
N THR A 248 -2.37 -16.26 -1.81
CA THR A 248 -2.02 -17.57 -1.26
C THR A 248 -1.81 -17.38 0.24
N ASN A 249 -2.72 -17.91 1.06
CA ASN A 249 -2.58 -17.87 2.52
C ASN A 249 -1.70 -19.04 2.98
N TYR A 250 -0.60 -18.76 3.67
CA TYR A 250 0.31 -19.81 4.16
C TYR A 250 -0.20 -20.47 5.45
N ASN A 251 -1.14 -19.84 6.17
CA ASN A 251 -1.79 -20.42 7.35
C ASN A 251 -3.33 -20.24 7.26
N PRO A 252 -4.04 -21.06 6.45
CA PRO A 252 -5.51 -21.06 6.39
C PRO A 252 -6.14 -21.37 7.75
N ALA A 253 -7.19 -20.61 8.09
CA ALA A 253 -8.04 -20.80 9.27
C ALA A 253 -9.35 -20.02 9.08
N LYS A 254 -10.38 -20.33 9.88
CA LYS A 254 -11.63 -19.54 9.91
C LYS A 254 -11.51 -18.26 10.71
N GLU A 255 -10.74 -18.30 11.78
CA GLU A 255 -10.46 -17.15 12.64
C GLU A 255 -9.02 -17.23 13.15
N TYR A 256 -8.40 -16.07 13.41
CA TYR A 256 -7.15 -15.97 14.15
C TYR A 256 -7.41 -15.36 15.53
N ASN A 257 -7.11 -16.12 16.57
CA ASN A 257 -7.20 -15.67 17.96
C ASN A 257 -5.84 -15.20 18.47
N TRP A 258 -5.83 -14.05 19.16
CA TRP A 258 -4.66 -13.52 19.84
C TRP A 258 -4.66 -14.04 21.28
N SER A 259 -3.77 -14.98 21.63
CA SER A 259 -3.77 -15.60 22.96
C SER A 259 -3.22 -14.71 24.07
N ASP A 260 -2.53 -13.63 23.70
CA ASP A 260 -1.93 -12.66 24.61
C ASP A 260 -1.75 -11.29 23.90
N LYS A 261 -1.03 -10.38 24.55
CA LYS A 261 -0.89 -8.97 24.15
C LYS A 261 0.49 -8.62 23.57
N THR A 262 1.30 -9.60 23.19
CA THR A 262 2.70 -9.36 22.79
C THR A 262 2.87 -8.77 21.39
N GLY A 263 1.91 -9.00 20.48
CA GLY A 263 2.11 -8.74 19.05
C GLY A 263 3.09 -9.71 18.38
N SER A 264 3.48 -10.80 19.04
CA SER A 264 4.36 -11.83 18.50
C SER A 264 3.56 -12.82 17.64
N TYR A 265 4.10 -13.29 16.52
CA TYR A 265 3.41 -14.26 15.66
C TYR A 265 3.10 -15.57 16.40
N GLU A 266 3.89 -15.93 17.42
CA GLU A 266 3.65 -17.08 18.29
C GLU A 266 2.42 -16.92 19.21
N SER A 267 1.89 -15.71 19.39
CA SER A 267 0.63 -15.46 20.14
C SER A 267 -0.62 -15.83 19.33
N ILE A 268 -0.49 -15.92 18.01
CA ILE A 268 -1.60 -16.18 17.10
C ILE A 268 -1.98 -17.67 17.14
N LYS A 269 -3.27 -17.95 17.29
CA LYS A 269 -3.87 -19.29 17.26
C LYS A 269 -4.86 -19.38 16.11
N LEU A 270 -4.58 -20.30 15.19
CA LEU A 270 -5.53 -20.66 14.13
C LEU A 270 -6.73 -21.37 14.77
N ILE A 271 -7.94 -20.93 14.40
CA ILE A 271 -9.19 -21.60 14.77
C ILE A 271 -9.80 -22.18 13.50
N ASP A 272 -9.71 -23.51 13.38
CA ASP A 272 -10.41 -24.28 12.36
C ASP A 272 -11.83 -24.63 12.82
N GLY A 273 -12.71 -24.95 11.87
CA GLY A 273 -14.16 -25.06 12.08
C GLY A 273 -14.68 -26.24 12.91
N THR A 274 -13.94 -26.76 13.89
CA THR A 274 -14.39 -27.85 14.78
C THR A 274 -14.08 -27.58 16.26
N SER A 275 -14.77 -26.60 16.86
CA SER A 275 -14.79 -26.41 18.32
C SER A 275 -15.63 -27.48 19.02
N SER A 276 -15.30 -28.77 18.84
CA SER A 276 -15.79 -29.84 19.69
C SER A 276 -15.13 -29.72 21.06
N GLY A 277 -15.86 -29.17 22.04
CA GLY A 277 -15.35 -28.97 23.38
C GLY A 277 -14.86 -30.28 24.00
N SER A 278 -13.55 -30.39 24.21
CA SER A 278 -12.92 -31.47 24.97
C SER A 278 -11.87 -30.90 25.91
N SER A 279 -12.37 -30.33 27.00
CA SER A 279 -11.59 -29.99 28.18
C SER A 279 -10.98 -31.26 28.78
N SER A 280 -9.73 -31.56 28.43
CA SER A 280 -8.95 -32.69 28.96
C SER A 280 -8.43 -32.41 30.38
N SER A 281 -9.31 -31.92 31.26
CA SER A 281 -9.08 -31.78 32.70
C SER A 281 -9.09 -33.16 33.38
N SER A 282 -8.00 -33.91 33.22
CA SER A 282 -7.80 -35.25 33.78
C SER A 282 -7.48 -35.22 35.28
N SER A 283 -8.39 -34.68 36.08
CA SER A 283 -8.35 -34.73 37.55
C SER A 283 -9.17 -35.91 38.08
N SER A 284 -8.55 -37.08 38.22
CA SER A 284 -9.10 -38.20 38.99
C SER A 284 -8.10 -38.66 40.05
N SER A 285 -8.44 -38.40 41.31
CA SER A 285 -7.62 -38.78 42.47
C SER A 285 -8.04 -40.14 43.03
N SER A 286 -7.06 -40.97 43.37
CA SER A 286 -7.20 -42.07 44.33
C SER A 286 -5.84 -42.36 44.98
N SER A 287 -5.84 -42.92 46.18
CA SER A 287 -4.67 -42.92 47.06
C SER A 287 -4.44 -44.25 47.78
N SER A 288 -3.15 -44.58 47.99
CA SER A 288 -2.63 -45.72 48.78
C SER A 288 -2.93 -47.13 48.19
N LYS A 289 -2.12 -48.18 48.40
CA LYS A 289 -1.02 -48.45 49.35
C LYS A 289 0.18 -49.15 48.69
N SER A 290 1.25 -49.36 49.45
CA SER A 290 2.41 -50.17 49.06
C SER A 290 2.18 -51.69 49.20
N GLY A 291 2.92 -52.46 48.41
CA GLY A 291 3.06 -53.92 48.47
C GLY A 291 4.35 -54.33 47.73
N SER A 292 5.01 -55.41 48.15
CA SER A 292 6.39 -55.73 47.72
C SER A 292 6.54 -57.14 47.14
N SER A 293 7.62 -57.33 46.37
CA SER A 293 8.22 -58.61 45.92
C SER A 293 7.49 -59.42 44.82
N GLY A 294 8.27 -60.16 44.04
CA GLY A 294 7.78 -61.10 43.02
C GLY A 294 8.59 -61.11 41.71
N SER A 295 9.68 -61.88 41.65
CA SER A 295 10.46 -62.09 40.42
C SER A 295 9.92 -63.27 39.60
N ALA A 296 9.92 -63.17 38.26
CA ALA A 296 10.42 -64.21 37.34
C ALA A 296 10.18 -63.88 35.85
N SER A 297 11.11 -64.32 35.00
CA SER A 297 11.11 -64.14 33.55
C SER A 297 10.05 -64.95 32.79
N LYS A 298 9.66 -64.46 31.61
CA LYS A 298 9.70 -65.24 30.35
C LYS A 298 9.76 -64.31 29.14
N SER A 299 10.51 -64.73 28.13
CA SER A 299 10.66 -64.02 26.85
C SER A 299 9.90 -64.76 25.75
N ALA A 300 9.26 -64.02 24.85
CA ALA A 300 8.62 -64.56 23.64
C ALA A 300 8.68 -63.54 22.49
N THR A 301 9.48 -63.89 21.48
CA THR A 301 9.70 -63.16 20.22
C THR A 301 8.42 -62.97 19.39
N ALA A 302 8.18 -61.76 18.87
CA ALA A 302 7.58 -61.58 17.53
C ALA A 302 7.81 -60.16 16.96
N SER A 303 8.34 -60.09 15.74
CA SER A 303 8.56 -58.88 14.94
C SER A 303 7.26 -58.19 14.49
N VAL A 304 7.24 -56.85 14.49
CA VAL A 304 6.36 -56.04 13.64
C VAL A 304 7.20 -54.98 12.93
N LYS A 305 6.89 -54.69 11.66
CA LYS A 305 7.71 -53.89 10.74
C LYS A 305 7.61 -52.40 10.99
N SER A 306 8.75 -51.70 10.93
CA SER A 306 8.78 -50.27 10.60
C SER A 306 8.36 -50.08 9.14
N THR A 307 7.32 -49.30 8.89
CA THR A 307 6.95 -48.85 7.53
C THR A 307 6.69 -47.34 7.60
N ALA A 308 7.61 -46.54 7.06
CA ALA A 308 7.35 -45.12 6.82
C ALA A 308 6.37 -44.99 5.64
N VAL A 309 5.35 -44.14 5.78
CA VAL A 309 4.38 -43.88 4.71
C VAL A 309 4.65 -42.50 4.13
N ILE A 310 5.30 -42.47 2.97
CA ILE A 310 5.44 -41.27 2.14
C ILE A 310 4.28 -41.26 1.16
N SER A 311 3.36 -40.30 1.30
CA SER A 311 2.20 -40.14 0.42
C SER A 311 2.49 -39.16 -0.72
N ASN A 312 3.25 -39.60 -1.72
CA ASN A 312 3.34 -38.89 -3.00
C ASN A 312 2.08 -39.16 -3.85
N SER A 313 1.32 -38.11 -4.15
CA SER A 313 0.21 -38.16 -5.13
C SER A 313 0.40 -37.08 -6.21
N ALA A 314 1.29 -37.34 -7.17
CA ALA A 314 1.47 -36.48 -8.33
C ALA A 314 0.49 -36.88 -9.44
N ASN A 315 -0.49 -36.03 -9.73
CA ASN A 315 -1.51 -36.29 -10.76
C ASN A 315 -1.35 -35.29 -11.92
N THR A 316 -0.49 -35.62 -12.88
CA THR A 316 -0.17 -34.74 -14.03
C THR A 316 -1.22 -34.88 -15.13
N VAL A 317 -2.09 -33.88 -15.27
CA VAL A 317 -2.97 -33.73 -16.45
C VAL A 317 -2.26 -32.84 -17.48
N ALA A 318 -2.07 -33.35 -18.69
CA ALA A 318 -1.38 -32.64 -19.77
C ALA A 318 -2.36 -31.87 -20.67
N PRO A 319 -2.11 -30.58 -20.99
CA PRO A 319 -2.85 -29.87 -22.02
C PRO A 319 -2.27 -30.14 -23.42
N THR A 320 -3.09 -30.66 -24.33
CA THR A 320 -2.73 -30.85 -25.74
C THR A 320 -2.86 -29.56 -26.55
N SER A 321 -1.73 -28.93 -26.89
CA SER A 321 -1.67 -27.78 -27.80
C SER A 321 -0.60 -27.98 -28.88
N SER A 322 -1.00 -28.41 -30.07
CA SER A 322 -0.10 -28.66 -31.20
C SER A 322 0.12 -27.40 -32.05
N ILE A 323 1.27 -26.73 -31.91
CA ILE A 323 1.72 -25.68 -32.82
C ILE A 323 3.12 -26.03 -33.35
N SER A 324 3.22 -26.16 -34.68
CA SER A 324 4.43 -26.63 -35.36
C SER A 324 5.41 -25.48 -35.65
N VAL A 325 6.58 -25.50 -35.00
CA VAL A 325 7.70 -24.59 -35.34
C VAL A 325 8.82 -25.38 -36.01
N ARG A 326 9.11 -25.09 -37.28
CA ARG A 326 10.25 -25.68 -37.99
C ARG A 326 11.55 -25.03 -37.51
N LYS A 327 12.46 -25.81 -36.94
CA LYS A 327 13.81 -25.34 -36.58
C LYS A 327 14.79 -25.69 -37.71
N ALA A 328 15.33 -24.68 -38.39
CA ALA A 328 16.42 -24.86 -39.34
C ALA A 328 17.76 -24.99 -38.59
N GLN A 329 18.67 -25.79 -39.15
CA GLN A 329 19.95 -26.15 -38.55
C GLN A 329 21.09 -25.37 -39.22
N ALA A 330 22.01 -24.83 -38.42
CA ALA A 330 23.31 -24.36 -38.87
C ALA A 330 24.36 -24.74 -37.82
N GLN A 331 25.29 -25.62 -38.20
CA GLN A 331 26.52 -25.86 -37.43
C GLN A 331 27.59 -24.89 -37.91
N GLY A 332 28.36 -24.33 -36.99
CA GLY A 332 29.46 -23.41 -37.32
C GLY A 332 30.78 -24.12 -37.56
N SER A 333 31.80 -23.33 -37.91
CA SER A 333 33.23 -23.65 -37.80
C SER A 333 33.99 -22.35 -37.54
N ALA A 334 35.13 -22.43 -36.85
CA ALA A 334 35.96 -21.28 -36.49
C ALA A 334 37.24 -21.20 -37.33
N ALA A 335 37.70 -19.98 -37.62
CA ALA A 335 39.03 -19.65 -38.11
C ALA A 335 39.40 -18.23 -37.65
N VAL A 336 40.69 -17.89 -37.62
CA VAL A 336 41.22 -16.64 -37.01
C VAL A 336 42.29 -16.02 -37.92
N VAL A 337 42.68 -14.78 -37.60
CA VAL A 337 43.91 -14.03 -37.94
C VAL A 337 43.96 -13.21 -39.26
N ASN A 338 44.13 -11.89 -39.07
CA ASN A 338 44.90 -10.88 -39.84
C ASN A 338 44.67 -10.51 -41.34
N SER A 339 44.31 -9.22 -41.49
CA SER A 339 45.14 -8.15 -42.11
C SER A 339 44.95 -7.68 -43.58
N SER A 340 45.17 -6.36 -43.70
CA SER A 340 45.69 -5.59 -44.85
C SER A 340 44.85 -5.43 -46.14
N ASN A 341 44.06 -4.34 -46.16
CA ASN A 341 44.24 -3.17 -47.02
C ASN A 341 43.97 -3.23 -48.56
N SER A 342 43.68 -2.06 -49.13
CA SER A 342 43.78 -1.69 -50.57
C SER A 342 42.61 -2.04 -51.52
N SER A 343 41.62 -1.12 -51.56
CA SER A 343 41.19 -0.36 -52.77
C SER A 343 40.80 -1.01 -54.12
N SER A 344 39.85 -0.33 -54.80
CA SER A 344 39.54 -0.33 -56.25
C SER A 344 38.66 -1.46 -56.82
N THR A 345 37.82 -1.28 -57.87
CA THR A 345 37.18 -0.07 -58.45
C THR A 345 35.98 -0.47 -59.36
N SER A 346 34.88 0.29 -59.31
CA SER A 346 33.74 0.42 -60.25
C SER A 346 33.15 -0.78 -61.04
N THR A 347 31.85 -1.02 -60.86
CA THR A 347 30.78 -0.93 -61.91
C THR A 347 29.43 -0.83 -61.18
N ALA A 348 28.57 0.19 -61.27
CA ALA A 348 28.01 0.94 -62.42
C ALA A 348 26.66 0.37 -62.93
N SER A 349 25.56 0.74 -62.24
CA SER A 349 24.20 0.68 -62.79
C SER A 349 23.31 1.82 -62.26
N THR A 350 22.93 2.67 -63.21
CA THR A 350 21.84 3.67 -63.24
C THR A 350 20.49 3.16 -62.67
N LEU A 351 19.54 4.00 -62.22
CA LEU A 351 19.27 5.44 -62.46
C LEU A 351 18.39 6.06 -61.33
N SER A 352 18.43 7.40 -61.21
CA SER A 352 17.49 8.42 -60.66
C SER A 352 16.16 8.02 -59.94
N SER A 353 15.59 8.86 -59.05
CA SER A 353 15.46 10.34 -59.16
C SER A 353 15.25 11.12 -57.83
N VAL A 354 15.51 12.45 -57.90
CA VAL A 354 15.17 13.60 -56.99
C VAL A 354 14.63 13.30 -55.58
N ILE A 355 15.23 13.73 -54.47
CA ILE A 355 15.85 15.03 -54.08
C ILE A 355 14.85 16.21 -54.00
N SER A 356 14.66 16.74 -52.77
CA SER A 356 14.43 18.18 -52.52
C SER A 356 14.75 18.52 -51.06
N SER A 357 15.98 18.97 -50.82
CA SER A 357 16.42 19.55 -49.55
C SER A 357 16.77 21.02 -49.77
N VAL A 358 16.27 21.92 -48.92
CA VAL A 358 16.79 23.29 -48.83
C VAL A 358 17.04 23.65 -47.37
N SER A 359 18.27 24.09 -47.11
CA SER A 359 18.70 24.70 -45.85
C SER A 359 19.24 26.08 -46.16
N ALA A 360 18.83 27.10 -45.40
CA ALA A 360 19.43 28.42 -45.44
C ALA A 360 19.33 29.04 -44.04
N SER A 361 20.44 29.58 -43.55
CA SER A 361 20.54 30.27 -42.26
C SER A 361 20.79 31.77 -42.50
N ALA A 362 20.21 32.64 -41.68
CA ALA A 362 20.65 34.02 -41.55
C ALA A 362 20.29 34.61 -40.17
N THR A 363 21.14 35.50 -39.66
CA THR A 363 21.04 36.17 -38.35
C THR A 363 21.01 37.69 -38.51
N SER A 364 20.22 38.43 -37.70
CA SER A 364 20.58 39.81 -37.29
C SER A 364 19.70 40.45 -36.20
N ALA A 365 20.35 40.88 -35.11
CA ALA A 365 20.21 42.15 -34.36
C ALA A 365 18.83 42.79 -33.97
N ALA A 366 18.51 42.69 -32.67
CA ALA A 366 18.47 43.78 -31.65
C ALA A 366 17.50 45.01 -31.68
N ALA A 367 17.22 45.51 -30.45
CA ALA A 367 16.99 46.91 -30.02
C ALA A 367 15.56 47.55 -29.86
N SER A 368 14.91 47.25 -28.72
CA SER A 368 14.40 48.20 -27.68
C SER A 368 13.48 49.42 -27.96
N LYS A 369 12.58 49.69 -26.97
CA LYS A 369 11.78 50.93 -26.70
C LYS A 369 10.57 51.21 -27.62
N SER A 370 9.55 52.01 -27.26
CA SER A 370 8.80 52.27 -26.00
C SER A 370 7.62 53.24 -26.29
N SER A 371 6.58 53.31 -25.43
CA SER A 371 5.56 54.40 -25.34
C SER A 371 4.60 54.58 -26.57
N SER A 372 3.38 55.15 -26.50
CA SER A 372 2.48 55.55 -25.39
C SER A 372 1.09 56.03 -25.88
N HIS A 373 0.02 55.82 -25.08
CA HIS A 373 -1.31 56.51 -25.11
C HIS A 373 -2.21 56.22 -26.35
N SER A 374 -3.51 56.55 -26.43
CA SER A 374 -4.43 57.43 -25.65
C SER A 374 -5.90 56.91 -25.68
N SER A 375 -6.94 57.68 -25.28
CA SER A 375 -7.42 57.82 -23.88
C SER A 375 -8.84 58.46 -23.78
N SER A 376 -9.81 57.84 -23.09
CA SER A 376 -11.15 58.42 -22.78
C SER A 376 -11.79 57.74 -21.54
N SER A 377 -11.85 58.37 -20.36
CA SER A 377 -12.93 59.24 -19.82
C SER A 377 -14.25 58.48 -19.52
N SER A 378 -14.90 58.60 -18.35
CA SER A 378 -15.15 59.84 -17.60
C SER A 378 -15.39 59.68 -16.06
N SER A 379 -14.76 60.56 -15.25
CA SER A 379 -15.31 61.43 -14.16
C SER A 379 -16.55 61.01 -13.33
N ALA A 380 -16.73 61.32 -12.03
CA ALA A 380 -16.05 62.20 -11.02
C ALA A 380 -16.38 61.69 -9.56
N THR A 381 -16.16 62.34 -8.40
CA THR A 381 -15.64 63.68 -8.01
C THR A 381 -15.02 63.66 -6.57
N SER A 382 -14.74 64.82 -5.97
CA SER A 382 -14.15 65.08 -4.63
C SER A 382 -15.18 64.99 -3.44
N SER A 383 -14.86 65.14 -2.14
CA SER A 383 -13.82 65.96 -1.47
C SER A 383 -13.36 65.51 -0.07
N GLN A 384 -12.21 66.07 0.33
CA GLN A 384 -11.41 65.99 1.58
C GLN A 384 -11.90 67.00 2.68
N PRO A 385 -11.20 67.32 3.81
CA PRO A 385 -9.92 66.83 4.41
C PRO A 385 -9.87 66.63 5.97
N ALA A 386 -8.72 66.12 6.49
CA ALA A 386 -7.91 66.51 7.71
C ALA A 386 -8.56 66.78 9.11
N GLU A 387 -7.90 66.65 10.28
CA GLU A 387 -6.55 66.17 10.70
C GLU A 387 -6.52 65.74 12.21
N GLN A 388 -5.32 65.43 12.75
CA GLN A 388 -4.82 65.20 14.14
C GLN A 388 -5.75 65.60 15.34
N THR A 389 -5.72 64.97 16.56
CA THR A 389 -4.57 64.82 17.49
C THR A 389 -4.79 63.84 18.69
N ALA A 390 -3.69 63.31 19.23
CA ALA A 390 -3.35 63.10 20.67
C ALA A 390 -4.29 62.40 21.71
N ASN A 391 -3.90 61.16 22.06
CA ASN A 391 -3.39 60.72 23.39
C ASN A 391 -4.29 60.56 24.67
N ALA A 392 -3.94 59.51 25.45
CA ALA A 392 -4.16 59.24 26.89
C ALA A 392 -5.58 58.98 27.45
N GLY A 393 -5.69 58.01 28.39
CA GLY A 393 -6.83 57.94 29.32
C GLY A 393 -7.24 56.58 29.94
N VAL A 394 -6.46 56.07 30.90
CA VAL A 394 -6.89 55.30 32.11
C VAL A 394 -8.06 54.28 32.02
N SER A 395 -7.77 53.01 32.32
CA SER A 395 -8.79 51.97 32.60
C SER A 395 -9.55 52.21 33.91
N ASN A 396 -10.80 51.74 34.01
CA ASN A 396 -11.38 51.41 35.31
C ASN A 396 -12.21 50.12 35.31
N THR A 397 -12.08 49.42 36.43
CA THR A 397 -12.69 48.17 36.90
C THR A 397 -14.22 48.15 36.84
N VAL A 398 -14.80 46.97 36.59
CA VAL A 398 -15.81 46.32 37.45
C VAL A 398 -15.91 44.84 37.04
N ALA A 399 -16.24 43.96 37.99
CA ALA A 399 -16.32 42.52 37.78
C ALA A 399 -17.76 42.00 37.90
N THR A 400 -18.08 40.97 37.12
CA THR A 400 -19.05 39.93 37.47
C THR A 400 -18.53 38.59 36.97
N GLY A 401 -18.53 37.58 37.85
CA GLY A 401 -18.31 36.19 37.45
C GLY A 401 -19.64 35.43 37.45
N LEU A 402 -19.73 34.34 36.69
CA LEU A 402 -20.75 33.33 36.88
C LEU A 402 -20.23 31.95 36.42
N VAL A 403 -20.73 30.90 37.07
CA VAL A 403 -20.36 29.51 36.83
C VAL A 403 -21.02 29.00 35.56
N SER A 404 -20.31 28.17 34.78
CA SER A 404 -20.90 27.41 33.68
C SER A 404 -20.67 25.91 33.89
N ILE A 405 -21.77 25.15 33.96
CA ILE A 405 -21.77 23.68 34.04
C ILE A 405 -22.32 23.16 32.71
N ILE A 406 -21.42 22.73 31.83
CA ILE A 406 -21.71 21.93 30.63
C ILE A 406 -20.54 20.94 30.51
N GLY A 407 -20.71 19.63 30.30
CA GLY A 407 -21.92 18.91 29.91
C GLY A 407 -21.63 18.10 28.65
N ALA A 408 -20.86 17.01 28.78
CA ALA A 408 -20.39 16.24 27.64
C ALA A 408 -21.53 15.48 26.95
N ALA A 409 -21.97 16.00 25.80
CA ALA A 409 -22.99 15.36 24.97
C ALA A 409 -22.35 14.38 23.99
N MET A 410 -22.72 13.10 24.10
CA MET A 410 -22.40 12.07 23.11
C MET A 410 -23.23 12.28 21.84
N ALA A 411 -22.60 12.20 20.67
CA ALA A 411 -23.29 12.23 19.38
C ALA A 411 -23.05 10.93 18.60
N TYR A 412 -23.92 9.94 18.86
CA TYR A 412 -24.20 8.88 17.88
C TYR A 412 -24.74 9.54 16.61
N PHE A 413 -24.37 9.03 15.43
CA PHE A 413 -25.37 8.83 14.36
C PHE A 413 -24.98 7.62 13.49
N ILE A 414 -26.00 6.86 13.10
CA ILE A 414 -25.93 5.69 12.23
C ILE A 414 -26.47 6.09 10.87
N LEU A 415 -25.77 5.76 9.79
CA LEU A 415 -26.28 5.04 8.61
C LEU A 415 -25.12 4.66 7.67
#